data_AF-A0A517D474-F1
#
_entry.id   AF-A0A517D474-F1
#
_cell.length_a   1.000
_cell.length_b   1.000
_cell.length_c   1.000
_cell.angle_alpha   90.00
_cell.angle_beta   90.00
_cell.angle_gamma   90.00
#
_symmetry.space_group_name_H-M   'P 1'
#
loop_
_entity.id
_entity.type
_entity.pdbx_description
1 polymer ?
#
loop_
_entity_poly.entity_id
_entity_poly.type
_entity_poly.pdbx_seq_one_letter_code
_entity_poly.pdbx_strand_id
1 'polypeptide(L)' 'MYELNLSKLNAKVSDNCVFVSHLATRYQAAATPEERMAMAIKMENAATMLRITAERLATETKDVYGGNKHGEARTEISKA' A
#
# COMPACT_ATOMS: atom_id res chain seq x y z
N MET A 1 -20.64 -6.03 -6.57
CA MET A 1 -19.35 -5.72 -7.23
C MET A 1 -18.70 -4.62 -6.39
N TYR A 2 -17.60 -4.90 -5.69
CA TYR A 2 -16.85 -3.82 -5.02
C TYR A 2 -16.28 -2.95 -6.15
N GLU A 3 -16.66 -1.68 -6.22
CA GLU A 3 -16.01 -0.74 -7.12
C GLU A 3 -14.56 -0.57 -6.67
N LEU A 4 -13.68 -1.38 -7.28
CA LEU A 4 -12.23 -1.27 -7.20
C LEU A 4 -11.84 0.12 -7.70
N ASN A 5 -11.63 1.05 -6.76
CA ASN A 5 -11.29 2.43 -7.08
C ASN A 5 -9.79 2.63 -6.84
N LEU A 6 -8.99 2.12 -7.79
CA LEU A 6 -7.53 2.20 -7.76
C LEU A 6 -7.02 3.64 -7.63
N SER A 7 -7.74 4.63 -8.20
CA SER A 7 -7.35 6.04 -8.08
C SER A 7 -7.50 6.55 -6.65
N LYS A 8 -8.54 6.15 -5.90
CA LYS A 8 -8.68 6.45 -4.47
C LYS A 8 -7.57 5.79 -3.64
N LEU A 9 -7.18 4.56 -3.95
CA LEU A 9 -6.06 3.91 -3.25
C LEU A 9 -4.72 4.58 -3.55
N ASN A 10 -4.47 4.94 -4.81
CA ASN A 10 -3.27 5.67 -5.20
C ASN A 10 -3.18 7.04 -4.50
N ALA A 11 -4.30 7.76 -4.40
CA ALA A 11 -4.37 9.01 -3.63
C ALA A 11 -4.01 8.78 -2.15
N LYS A 12 -4.56 7.73 -1.51
CA LYS A 12 -4.21 7.38 -0.13
C LYS A 12 -2.73 7.03 0.05
N VAL A 13 -2.11 6.33 -0.91
CA VAL A 13 -0.66 6.07 -0.87
C VAL A 13 0.12 7.38 -0.92
N SER A 14 -0.26 8.29 -1.82
CA SER A 14 0.36 9.61 -1.95
C SER A 14 0.24 10.43 -0.66
N ASP A 15 -0.96 10.52 -0.09
CA ASP A 15 -1.23 11.26 1.15
C ASP A 15 -0.41 10.71 2.32
N ASN A 16 -0.34 9.38 2.46
CA ASN A 16 0.47 8.73 3.49
C ASN A 16 1.97 9.03 3.32
N CYS A 17 2.46 9.08 2.07
CA CYS A 17 3.86 9.41 1.79
C CYS A 17 4.21 10.86 2.19
N VAL A 18 3.31 11.81 1.89
CA VAL A 18 3.43 13.20 2.34
C VAL A 18 3.43 13.29 3.87
N PHE A 19 2.52 12.56 4.53
CA PHE A 19 2.44 12.53 5.98
C PHE A 19 3.73 11.99 6.63
N VAL A 20 4.27 10.88 6.13
CA VAL A 20 5.56 10.33 6.60
C VAL A 20 6.69 11.35 6.42
N SER A 21 6.73 12.05 5.28
CA SER A 21 7.74 13.08 5.00
C SER A 21 7.66 14.27 5.97
N HIS A 22 6.44 14.69 6.33
CA HIS A 22 6.24 15.71 7.36
C HIS A 22 6.70 15.25 8.75
N LEU A 23 6.42 14.00 9.12
CA LEU A 23 6.90 13.44 10.38
C LEU A 23 8.43 13.35 10.42
N ALA A 24 9.07 12.98 9.30
CA ALA A 24 10.53 12.97 9.18
C ALA A 24 11.15 14.36 9.40
N THR A 25 10.54 15.40 8.83
CA THR A 25 10.97 16.80 9.05
C THR A 25 10.86 17.18 10.53
N ARG A 26 9.74 16.81 11.19
CA ARG A 26 9.55 17.07 12.62
C ARG A 26 10.49 16.27 13.51
N TYR A 27 10.82 15.04 13.13
CA TYR A 27 11.81 14.22 13.82
C TYR A 27 13.20 14.87 13.79
N GLN A 28 13.61 15.40 12.63
CA GLN A 28 14.88 16.13 12.48
C GLN A 28 14.91 17.43 13.30
N ALA A 29 13.77 18.11 13.44
CA ALA A 29 13.64 19.34 14.20
C ALA A 29 13.43 19.13 15.71
N ALA A 30 13.26 17.89 16.19
CA ALA A 30 12.95 17.61 17.59
C ALA A 30 14.16 17.92 18.51
N ALA A 31 13.89 18.68 19.57
CA ALA A 31 14.90 19.26 20.44
C ALA A 31 15.38 18.29 21.52
N THR A 32 14.48 17.40 21.99
CA THR A 32 14.81 16.44 23.05
C THR A 32 14.79 14.99 22.57
N PRO A 33 15.49 14.07 23.28
CA PRO A 33 15.39 12.63 23.04
C PRO A 33 13.95 12.09 23.13
N GLU A 34 13.17 12.57 24.09
CA GLU A 34 11.78 12.16 24.31
C GLU A 34 10.88 12.58 23.14
N GLU A 35 11.06 13.80 22.64
CA GLU A 35 10.36 14.28 21.45
C GLU A 35 10.75 13.47 20.20
N ARG A 36 12.04 13.16 20.03
CA ARG A 36 12.50 12.30 18.94
C ARG A 36 11.90 10.90 19.04
N MET A 37 11.85 10.32 20.23
CA MET A 37 11.25 8.99 20.43
C MET A 37 9.77 8.99 20.09
N ALA A 38 9.01 9.99 20.59
CA ALA A 38 7.60 10.13 20.25
C ALA A 38 7.38 10.31 18.74
N MET A 39 8.26 11.05 18.07
CA MET A 39 8.21 11.24 16.62
C MET A 39 8.59 9.97 15.85
N ALA A 40 9.58 9.20 16.30
CA ALA A 40 9.99 7.93 15.71
C ALA A 40 8.83 6.91 15.75
N ILE A 41 8.14 6.78 16.89
CA ILE A 41 6.97 5.89 17.02
C ILE A 41 5.85 6.32 16.05
N LYS A 42 5.60 7.63 15.94
CA LYS A 42 4.61 8.15 14.97
C LYS A 42 5.01 7.84 13.53
N MET A 43 6.29 7.99 13.19
CA MET A 43 6.81 7.66 11.86
C MET A 43 6.68 6.17 11.55
N GLU A 44 7.00 5.28 12.50
CA GLU A 44 6.89 3.83 12.32
C GLU A 44 5.43 3.40 12.07
N ASN A 45 4.49 3.95 12.84
CA ASN A 45 3.07 3.70 12.63
C ASN A 45 2.58 4.22 11.26
N ALA A 46 3.02 5.41 10.86
CA ALA A 46 2.69 5.99 9.56
C ALA A 46 3.29 5.20 8.39
N ALA A 47 4.54 4.73 8.53
CA ALA A 47 5.21 3.88 7.54
C ALA A 47 4.50 2.53 7.39
N THR A 48 4.01 1.96 8.49
CA THR A 48 3.21 0.72 8.47
C THR A 48 1.89 0.91 7.71
N MET A 49 1.19 2.02 7.95
CA MET A 49 -0.03 2.39 7.21
C MET A 49 0.25 2.58 5.71
N LEU A 50 1.35 3.24 5.36
CA LEU A 50 1.80 3.41 3.98
C LEU A 50 2.05 2.06 3.30
N ARG A 51 2.78 1.15 3.97
CA ARG A 51 3.04 -0.20 3.47
C ARG A 51 1.75 -0.95 3.17
N ILE A 52 0.82 -1.01 4.14
CA ILE A 52 -0.46 -1.73 3.99
C ILE A 52 -1.27 -1.15 2.81
N THR A 53 -1.31 0.17 2.67
CA THR A 53 -2.05 0.84 1.59
C THR A 53 -1.41 0.54 0.22
N ALA A 54 -0.07 0.53 0.15
CA ALA A 54 0.66 0.20 -1.07
C ALA A 54 0.50 -1.28 -1.46
N GLU A 55 0.56 -2.21 -0.50
CA GLU A 55 0.31 -3.63 -0.73
C GLU A 55 -1.11 -3.88 -1.23
N ARG A 56 -2.09 -3.17 -0.68
CA ARG A 56 -3.47 -3.22 -1.14
C ARG A 56 -3.61 -2.68 -2.56
N LEU A 57 -3.01 -1.54 -2.87
CA LEU A 57 -2.99 -0.99 -4.23
C LEU A 57 -2.36 -1.97 -5.22
N ALA A 58 -1.23 -2.60 -4.86
CA ALA A 58 -0.56 -3.59 -5.70
C ALA A 58 -1.44 -4.82 -5.95
N THR A 59 -2.08 -5.35 -4.91
CA THR A 59 -3.01 -6.48 -5.00
C THR A 59 -4.20 -6.15 -5.91
N GLU A 60 -4.87 -5.03 -5.64
CA GLU A 60 -6.03 -4.62 -6.43
C GLU A 60 -5.64 -4.28 -7.89
N THR A 61 -4.45 -3.73 -8.12
CA THR A 61 -3.93 -3.49 -9.47
C THR A 61 -3.69 -4.81 -10.20
N LYS A 62 -3.15 -5.83 -9.51
CA LYS A 62 -2.99 -7.17 -10.07
C LYS A 62 -4.35 -7.83 -10.37
N ASP A 63 -5.35 -7.63 -9.53
CA ASP A 63 -6.68 -8.20 -9.77
C ASP A 63 -7.37 -7.55 -10.99
N VAL A 64 -7.20 -6.24 -11.16
CA VAL A 64 -7.79 -5.49 -12.30
C VAL A 64 -7.02 -5.72 -13.60
N TYR A 65 -5.68 -5.62 -13.58
CA TYR A 65 -4.85 -5.59 -14.78
C TYR A 65 -3.99 -6.84 -14.98
N GLY A 66 -3.78 -7.63 -13.94
CA GLY A 66 -2.95 -8.84 -13.99
C GLY A 66 -3.60 -10.00 -14.74
N GLY A 67 -4.91 -9.94 -15.00
CA GLY A 67 -5.65 -10.85 -15.86
C GLY A 67 -5.71 -12.28 -15.36
N ASN A 68 -6.91 -12.88 -15.38
CA ASN A 68 -7.01 -14.33 -15.49
C ASN A 68 -6.48 -14.75 -16.88
N LYS A 69 -5.16 -14.85 -17.00
CA LYS A 69 -4.49 -15.63 -18.06
C LYS A 69 -3.80 -16.82 -17.42
N HIS A 70 -4.60 -17.65 -16.75
CA HIS A 70 -4.22 -19.03 -16.47
C HIS A 70 -5.36 -19.95 -16.95
N GLY A 71 -5.23 -20.34 -18.22
CA GLY A 71 -5.70 -21.59 -18.78
C GLY A 71 -7.02 -22.17 -18.25
N GLU A 72 -8.13 -21.67 -18.78
CA GLU A 72 -9.19 -22.59 -19.23
C GLU A 72 -8.66 -23.33 -20.47
N ALA A 73 -7.80 -24.31 -20.21
CA ALA A 73 -7.56 -25.45 -21.08
C ALA A 73 -7.55 -26.68 -20.18
N ARG A 74 -8.69 -26.93 -19.52
CA ARG A 74 -9.07 -28.31 -19.24
C ARG A 74 -9.36 -28.93 -20.60
N THR A 75 -8.31 -29.40 -21.26
CA THR A 75 -8.46 -30.36 -22.35
C THR A 75 -9.05 -31.60 -21.70
N GLU A 76 -10.37 -31.72 -21.77
CA GLU A 76 -11.03 -33.01 -21.70
C GLU A 76 -10.43 -33.87 -22.81
N ILE A 77 -9.41 -34.66 -22.48
CA ILE A 77 -9.13 -35.86 -23.26
C ILE A 77 -9.98 -36.96 -22.63
N SER A 78 -11.28 -36.84 -22.89
CA SER A 78 -12.20 -37.96 -22.93
C SER A 78 -12.38 -38.31 -24.40
N LYS A 79 -12.24 -39.60 -24.72
CA LYS A 79 -12.42 -40.29 -26.01
C LYS A 79 -11.17 -40.41 -26.90
N ALA A 80 -10.48 -41.53 -26.73
CA ALA A 80 -10.38 -42.57 -27.77
C ALA A 80 -10.11 -43.92 -27.08
#